data_AF-A0A952KQS2-F1
#
_entry.id   AF-A0A952KQS2-F1
#
_cell.length_a   1.000
_cell.length_b   1.000
_cell.length_c   1.000
_cell.angle_alpha   90.00
_cell.angle_beta   90.00
_cell.angle_gamma   90.00
#
_symmetry.space_group_name_H-M   'P 1'
#
loop_
_entity.id
_entity.type
_entity.pdbx_description
1 polymer ?
#
loop_
_entity_poly.entity_id
_entity_poly.type
_entity_poly.pdbx_seq_one_letter_code
_entity_poly.pdbx_strand_id
1 'polypeptide(L)'
;MSGLMDAPVYDEQRERRKTALLIAAGVLVVLLAILFVAGFIAGHGWFFSNLPAEHKVDRFLTAIEKKDFDTAYGVYVNDDNWKANPSKYSGYPVKRFTEDWTQYSPVGEIHSHHVDISRTDGEGFWGSGTIVGSTINGKKRLFLWVQRSDGTLTYPTPHIIQY
;
A
#
# COMPACT_ATOMS: atom_id res chain seq x y z
N MET A 1 27.28 -39.42 -45.71
CA MET A 1 28.17 -38.41 -45.09
C MET A 1 27.54 -37.04 -45.30
N SER A 2 26.65 -36.61 -44.40
CA SER A 2 26.15 -35.24 -44.38
C SER A 2 26.20 -34.81 -42.92
N GLY A 3 27.22 -34.03 -42.57
CA GLY A 3 27.45 -33.68 -41.16
C GLY A 3 28.26 -32.41 -40.92
N LEU A 4 28.90 -31.84 -41.94
CA LEU A 4 29.77 -30.66 -41.77
C LEU A 4 29.67 -29.62 -42.90
N MET A 5 28.96 -29.88 -44.00
CA MET A 5 28.98 -29.00 -45.18
C MET A 5 27.78 -28.04 -45.31
N ASP A 6 26.85 -28.06 -44.37
CA ASP A 6 25.63 -27.22 -44.40
C ASP A 6 25.47 -26.39 -43.11
N ALA A 7 26.61 -25.97 -42.53
CA ALA A 7 26.59 -25.10 -41.36
C ALA A 7 26.24 -23.66 -41.80
N PRO A 8 25.22 -23.03 -41.20
CA PRO A 8 24.89 -21.65 -41.52
C PRO A 8 26.09 -20.74 -41.21
N VAL A 9 26.31 -19.75 -42.08
CA VAL A 9 27.39 -18.76 -41.89
C VAL A 9 27.20 -18.06 -40.55
N TYR A 10 28.27 -18.02 -39.74
CA TYR A 10 28.26 -17.36 -38.45
C TYR A 10 27.95 -15.87 -38.61
N ASP A 11 26.84 -15.43 -38.01
CA ASP A 11 26.44 -14.03 -37.94
C ASP A 11 26.84 -13.46 -36.59
N GLU A 12 27.99 -12.78 -36.59
CA GLU A 12 28.56 -12.17 -35.39
C GLU A 12 27.64 -11.12 -34.77
N GLN A 13 26.90 -10.35 -35.59
CA GLN A 13 25.99 -9.33 -35.08
C GLN A 13 24.81 -9.96 -34.36
N ARG A 14 24.28 -11.06 -34.90
CA ARG A 14 23.20 -11.82 -34.26
C ARG A 14 23.64 -12.42 -32.93
N GLU A 15 24.81 -13.02 -32.86
CA GLU A 15 25.32 -13.62 -31.61
C GLU A 15 25.67 -12.57 -30.55
N ARG A 16 26.23 -11.42 -30.95
CA ARG A 16 26.42 -10.27 -30.04
C ARG A 16 25.09 -9.77 -29.48
N ARG A 17 24.04 -9.64 -30.31
CA ARG A 17 22.70 -9.23 -29.86
C ARG A 17 22.10 -10.26 -28.89
N LYS A 18 22.20 -11.55 -29.19
CA LYS A 18 21.71 -12.61 -28.29
C LYS A 18 22.41 -12.55 -26.94
N THR A 19 23.74 -12.46 -26.94
CA THR A 19 24.53 -12.36 -25.70
C THR A 19 24.14 -11.13 -24.90
N ALA A 20 24.01 -9.97 -25.56
CA ALA A 20 23.57 -8.73 -24.90
C ALA A 20 22.17 -8.86 -24.31
N LEU A 21 21.22 -9.49 -25.02
CA LEU A 21 19.87 -9.74 -24.52
C LEU A 21 19.86 -10.69 -23.33
N LEU A 22 20.68 -11.75 -23.35
CA LEU A 22 20.81 -12.68 -22.22
C LEU A 22 21.39 -11.99 -20.98
N ILE A 23 22.42 -11.16 -21.16
CA ILE A 23 22.99 -10.36 -20.07
C ILE A 23 21.95 -9.38 -19.54
N ALA A 24 21.27 -8.64 -20.42
CA ALA A 24 20.24 -7.69 -20.02
C ALA A 24 19.08 -8.37 -19.27
N ALA A 25 18.63 -9.53 -19.74
CA ALA A 25 17.61 -10.34 -19.08
C ALA A 25 18.08 -10.82 -17.71
N GLY A 26 19.32 -11.31 -17.60
CA GLY A 26 19.91 -11.71 -16.32
C GLY A 26 19.98 -10.56 -15.32
N VAL A 27 20.45 -9.38 -15.75
CA VAL A 27 20.48 -8.17 -14.92
C VAL A 27 19.08 -7.78 -14.47
N LEU A 28 18.10 -7.77 -15.37
CA LEU A 28 16.72 -7.45 -15.05
C LEU A 28 16.14 -8.38 -13.98
N VAL A 29 16.36 -9.69 -14.11
CA VAL A 29 15.89 -10.69 -13.13
C VAL A 29 16.50 -10.43 -11.76
N VAL A 30 17.81 -10.14 -11.69
CA VAL A 30 18.49 -9.81 -10.43
C VAL A 30 17.92 -8.54 -9.81
N LEU A 31 17.71 -7.49 -10.59
CA LEU A 31 17.11 -6.24 -10.10
C LEU A 31 15.69 -6.44 -9.57
N LEU A 32 14.86 -7.24 -10.27
CA LEU A 32 13.52 -7.57 -9.80
C LEU A 32 13.55 -8.39 -8.51
N ALA A 33 14.46 -9.35 -8.38
CA ALA A 33 14.62 -10.11 -7.14
C ALA A 33 15.03 -9.20 -5.97
N ILE A 34 15.93 -8.25 -6.19
CA ILE A 34 16.32 -7.26 -5.18
C ILE A 34 15.12 -6.40 -4.78
N LEU A 35 14.36 -5.84 -5.73
CA LEU A 35 13.18 -5.02 -5.44
C LEU A 35 12.09 -5.80 -4.70
N PHE A 36 11.86 -7.06 -5.09
CA PHE A 36 10.92 -7.95 -4.42
C PHE A 36 11.28 -8.13 -2.93
N VAL A 37 12.53 -8.52 -2.66
CA VAL A 37 13.03 -8.77 -1.30
C VAL A 37 13.10 -7.49 -0.49
N ALA A 38 13.55 -6.38 -1.09
CA ALA A 38 13.64 -5.09 -0.42
C ALA A 38 12.28 -4.60 0.07
N GLY A 39 11.25 -4.61 -0.79
CA GLY A 39 9.89 -4.23 -0.37
C GLY A 39 9.34 -5.11 0.75
N PHE A 40 9.59 -6.42 0.67
CA PHE A 40 9.13 -7.37 1.69
C PHE A 40 9.79 -7.12 3.05
N ILE A 41 11.13 -7.03 3.09
CA ILE A 41 11.92 -6.80 4.30
C ILE A 41 11.60 -5.43 4.90
N ALA A 42 11.53 -4.39 4.06
CA ALA A 42 11.26 -3.02 4.51
C ALA A 42 9.85 -2.83 5.07
N GLY A 43 8.93 -3.77 4.86
CA GLY A 43 7.59 -3.66 5.45
C GLY A 43 6.53 -3.09 4.52
N HIS A 44 6.79 -2.95 3.20
CA HIS A 44 5.89 -2.24 2.27
C HIS A 44 5.23 -3.18 1.24
N GLY A 45 5.26 -4.48 1.51
CA GLY A 45 4.80 -5.52 0.58
C GLY A 45 5.83 -5.85 -0.50
N TRP A 46 5.60 -6.94 -1.24
CA TRP A 46 6.44 -7.30 -2.37
C TRP A 46 6.44 -6.20 -3.42
N PHE A 47 7.62 -5.83 -3.94
CA PHE A 47 7.76 -4.72 -4.88
C PHE A 47 7.11 -3.41 -4.41
N PHE A 48 7.03 -3.17 -3.09
CA PHE A 48 6.37 -1.99 -2.53
C PHE A 48 4.87 -1.89 -2.89
N SER A 49 4.21 -3.05 -3.06
CA SER A 49 2.81 -3.13 -3.50
C SER A 49 1.82 -2.39 -2.59
N ASN A 50 2.19 -2.11 -1.34
CA ASN A 50 1.30 -1.52 -0.35
C ASN A 50 1.37 0.01 -0.26
N LEU A 51 2.28 0.65 -1.01
CA LEU A 51 2.41 2.12 -1.03
C LEU A 51 1.09 2.86 -1.28
N PRO A 52 0.16 2.39 -2.16
CA PRO A 52 -1.13 3.06 -2.31
C PRO A 52 -1.99 3.05 -1.03
N ALA A 53 -1.94 1.96 -0.26
CA ALA A 53 -2.66 1.84 1.01
C ALA A 53 -2.02 2.74 2.08
N GLU A 54 -0.69 2.76 2.14
CA GLU A 54 0.08 3.63 3.03
C GLU A 54 -0.18 5.11 2.74
N HIS A 55 -0.14 5.51 1.48
CA HIS A 55 -0.42 6.88 1.07
C HIS A 55 -1.87 7.29 1.39
N LYS A 56 -2.82 6.35 1.32
CA LYS A 56 -4.20 6.61 1.72
C LYS A 56 -4.30 6.91 3.22
N VAL A 57 -3.61 6.13 4.05
CA VAL A 57 -3.56 6.34 5.50
C VAL A 57 -2.81 7.63 5.86
N ASP A 58 -1.72 7.94 5.16
CA ASP A 58 -0.99 9.20 5.28
C ASP A 58 -1.89 10.41 4.96
N ARG A 59 -2.62 10.38 3.83
CA ARG A 59 -3.59 11.42 3.47
C ARG A 59 -4.69 11.58 4.52
N PHE A 60 -5.20 10.46 5.03
CA PHE A 60 -6.21 10.46 6.09
C PHE A 60 -5.70 11.14 7.36
N LEU A 61 -4.55 10.71 7.88
CA LEU A 61 -3.97 11.24 9.12
C LEU A 61 -3.53 12.70 8.96
N THR A 62 -2.97 13.06 7.80
CA THR A 62 -2.67 14.46 7.45
C THR A 62 -3.91 15.35 7.51
N ALA A 63 -5.07 14.86 7.06
CA ALA A 63 -6.31 15.62 7.12
C ALA A 63 -6.81 15.78 8.57
N ILE A 64 -6.70 14.74 9.40
CA ILE A 64 -7.02 14.81 10.84
C ILE A 64 -6.13 15.84 11.55
N GLU A 65 -4.82 15.83 11.31
CA GLU A 65 -3.87 16.79 11.89
C GLU A 65 -4.21 18.24 11.57
N LYS A 66 -4.66 18.48 10.33
CA LYS A 66 -5.09 19.80 9.85
C LYS A 66 -6.51 20.17 10.32
N LYS A 67 -7.18 19.28 11.08
CA LYS A 67 -8.58 19.41 11.51
C LYS A 67 -9.56 19.53 10.33
N ASP A 68 -9.16 19.01 9.17
CA ASP A 68 -9.99 18.93 7.98
C ASP A 68 -10.78 17.62 7.99
N PHE A 69 -11.77 17.55 8.88
CA PHE A 69 -12.56 16.34 9.10
C PHE A 69 -13.44 15.97 7.91
N ASP A 70 -13.80 16.94 7.07
CA ASP A 70 -14.56 16.67 5.85
C ASP A 70 -13.73 15.90 4.84
N THR A 71 -12.48 16.32 4.62
CA THR A 71 -11.52 15.59 3.76
C THR A 71 -11.17 14.25 4.39
N ALA A 72 -10.87 14.21 5.69
CA ALA A 72 -10.52 12.96 6.38
C ALA A 72 -11.66 11.94 6.27
N TYR A 73 -12.90 12.38 6.44
CA TYR A 73 -14.08 11.54 6.30
C TYR A 73 -14.23 11.01 4.87
N GLY A 74 -14.06 11.87 3.86
CA GLY A 74 -14.07 11.47 2.45
C GLY A 74 -13.03 10.39 2.13
N VAL A 75 -11.80 10.54 2.64
CA VAL A 75 -10.76 9.51 2.51
C VAL A 75 -11.17 8.22 3.22
N TYR A 76 -11.71 8.33 4.45
CA TYR A 76 -12.15 7.19 5.26
C TYR A 76 -13.23 6.35 4.56
N VAL A 77 -14.27 6.99 4.04
CA VAL A 77 -15.37 6.32 3.32
C VAL A 77 -15.10 6.11 1.83
N ASN A 78 -13.91 6.48 1.35
CA ASN A 78 -13.51 6.47 -0.06
C ASN A 78 -14.48 7.19 -1.01
N ASP A 79 -14.94 8.38 -0.62
CA ASP A 79 -15.84 9.21 -1.42
C ASP A 79 -15.52 10.70 -1.22
N ASP A 80 -14.78 11.28 -2.16
CA ASP A 80 -14.40 12.70 -2.13
C ASP A 80 -15.63 13.63 -2.25
N ASN A 81 -16.78 13.12 -2.71
CA ASN A 81 -18.02 13.87 -2.89
C ASN A 81 -19.13 13.40 -1.93
N TRP A 82 -18.75 12.82 -0.78
CA TRP A 82 -19.70 12.28 0.21
C TRP A 82 -20.79 13.29 0.62
N LYS A 83 -20.46 14.59 0.60
CA LYS A 83 -21.38 15.69 0.94
C LYS A 83 -22.59 15.79 0.00
N ALA A 84 -22.49 15.30 -1.24
CA ALA A 84 -23.59 15.29 -2.18
C ALA A 84 -24.68 14.27 -1.79
N ASN A 85 -24.32 13.23 -1.01
CA ASN A 85 -25.28 12.25 -0.52
C ASN A 85 -24.97 11.80 0.92
N PRO A 86 -25.16 12.68 1.94
CA PRO A 86 -24.81 12.35 3.31
C PRO A 86 -25.64 11.20 3.90
N SER A 87 -26.86 10.99 3.40
CA SER A 87 -27.75 9.92 3.87
C SER A 87 -27.23 8.51 3.55
N LYS A 88 -26.39 8.37 2.51
CA LYS A 88 -25.62 7.14 2.21
C LYS A 88 -24.82 6.65 3.42
N TYR A 89 -24.40 7.56 4.29
CA TYR A 89 -23.56 7.28 5.45
C TYR A 89 -24.26 7.49 6.79
N SER A 90 -25.58 7.34 6.82
CA SER A 90 -26.38 7.50 8.05
C SER A 90 -25.95 6.56 9.19
N GLY A 91 -25.37 5.39 8.89
CA GLY A 91 -24.84 4.46 9.91
C GLY A 91 -23.58 4.94 10.62
N TYR A 92 -22.80 5.84 9.99
CA TYR A 92 -21.58 6.39 10.57
C TYR A 92 -21.35 7.83 10.08
N PRO A 93 -22.16 8.79 10.51
CA PRO A 93 -22.13 10.16 9.98
C PRO A 93 -20.86 10.90 10.38
N VAL A 94 -20.48 11.92 9.59
CA VAL A 94 -19.27 12.76 9.80
C VAL A 94 -19.16 13.32 11.22
N LYS A 95 -20.27 13.64 11.88
CA LYS A 95 -20.28 14.13 13.27
C LYS A 95 -19.71 13.08 14.22
N ARG A 96 -20.22 11.85 14.16
CA ARG A 96 -19.75 10.74 14.99
C ARG A 96 -18.29 10.41 14.67
N PHE A 97 -17.95 10.38 13.39
CA PHE A 97 -16.57 10.23 12.96
C PHE A 97 -15.66 11.29 13.58
N THR A 98 -16.06 12.57 13.57
CA THR A 98 -15.25 13.65 14.15
C THR A 98 -15.05 13.45 15.64
N GLU A 99 -16.09 13.04 16.37
CA GLU A 99 -15.99 12.72 17.81
C GLU A 99 -15.05 11.53 18.07
N ASP A 100 -15.15 10.47 17.27
CA ASP A 100 -14.32 9.27 17.38
C ASP A 100 -12.84 9.56 17.09
N TRP A 101 -12.53 10.51 16.21
CA TRP A 101 -11.17 10.91 15.87
C TRP A 101 -10.64 12.13 16.65
N THR A 102 -11.42 12.64 17.61
CA THR A 102 -11.00 13.73 18.51
C THR A 102 -11.16 13.35 19.98
N GLN A 103 -12.39 13.37 20.49
CA GLN A 103 -12.72 13.15 21.89
C GLN A 103 -12.52 11.69 22.33
N TYR A 104 -12.92 10.75 21.48
CA TYR A 104 -12.89 9.31 21.79
C TYR A 104 -11.76 8.57 21.08
N SER A 105 -10.79 9.31 20.54
CA SER A 105 -9.67 8.72 19.81
C SER A 105 -8.86 7.80 20.72
N PRO A 106 -8.57 6.56 20.29
CA PRO A 106 -7.74 5.63 21.05
C PRO A 106 -6.32 6.17 21.27
N VAL A 107 -5.88 7.08 20.41
CA VAL A 107 -4.56 7.71 20.45
C VAL A 107 -4.61 9.16 20.96
N GLY A 108 -5.79 9.67 21.31
CA GLY A 108 -6.01 11.09 21.62
C GLY A 108 -5.97 11.98 20.37
N GLU A 109 -5.87 13.29 20.57
CA GLU A 109 -5.73 14.25 19.45
C GLU A 109 -4.46 13.97 18.66
N ILE A 110 -4.58 13.90 17.34
CA ILE A 110 -3.49 13.58 16.41
C ILE A 110 -2.86 14.89 15.94
N HIS A 111 -1.59 15.11 16.25
CA HIS A 111 -0.82 16.30 15.86
C HIS A 111 0.32 15.97 14.91
N SER A 112 0.82 14.74 14.97
CA SER A 112 1.78 14.20 14.02
C SER A 112 1.59 12.70 13.84
N HIS A 113 1.96 12.20 12.67
CA HIS A 113 1.98 10.79 12.35
C HIS A 113 3.23 10.44 11.53
N HIS A 114 3.56 9.15 11.55
CA HIS A 114 4.52 8.55 10.64
C HIS A 114 3.99 7.17 10.25
N VAL A 115 3.94 6.86 8.95
CA VAL A 115 3.58 5.53 8.47
C VAL A 115 4.81 4.64 8.54
N ASP A 116 4.75 3.59 9.36
CA ASP A 116 5.91 2.77 9.68
C ASP A 116 6.00 1.51 8.83
N ILE A 117 4.86 0.85 8.62
CA ILE A 117 4.81 -0.47 7.99
C ILE A 117 3.42 -0.76 7.45
N SER A 118 3.33 -1.70 6.51
CA SER A 118 2.08 -2.28 6.07
C SER A 118 2.17 -3.78 5.83
N ARG A 119 1.06 -4.49 6.05
CA ARG A 119 0.96 -5.93 5.73
C ARG A 119 -0.36 -6.21 5.04
N THR A 120 -0.27 -6.91 3.92
CA THR A 120 -1.43 -7.57 3.32
C THR A 120 -1.96 -8.60 4.31
N ASP A 121 -3.25 -8.59 4.54
CA ASP A 121 -3.90 -9.47 5.51
C ASP A 121 -5.32 -9.84 5.04
N GLY A 122 -5.97 -10.74 5.77
CA GLY A 122 -7.30 -11.28 5.47
C GLY A 122 -7.28 -12.52 4.59
N GLU A 123 -8.43 -12.84 4.00
CA GLU A 123 -8.65 -14.11 3.30
C GLU A 123 -8.21 -14.09 1.83
N GLY A 124 -7.81 -15.26 1.33
CA GLY A 124 -7.42 -15.47 -0.06
C GLY A 124 -5.95 -15.20 -0.36
N PHE A 125 -5.51 -15.58 -1.56
CA PHE A 125 -4.08 -15.54 -1.96
C PHE A 125 -3.50 -14.11 -1.93
N TRP A 126 -4.34 -13.10 -2.13
CA TRP A 126 -3.94 -11.70 -2.13
C TRP A 126 -4.39 -10.94 -0.87
N GLY A 127 -5.04 -11.62 0.10
CA GLY A 127 -5.71 -10.99 1.24
C GLY A 127 -6.98 -10.20 0.86
N SER A 128 -7.75 -9.79 1.86
CA SER A 128 -8.93 -8.92 1.67
C SER A 128 -8.63 -7.44 1.91
N GLY A 129 -7.44 -7.11 2.42
CA GLY A 129 -6.99 -5.73 2.58
C GLY A 129 -5.54 -5.62 3.01
N THR A 130 -5.19 -4.44 3.50
CA THR A 130 -3.86 -4.11 3.97
C THR A 130 -3.98 -3.38 5.31
N ILE A 131 -3.35 -3.91 6.35
CA ILE A 131 -3.17 -3.18 7.61
C ILE A 131 -1.99 -2.24 7.43
N VAL A 132 -2.18 -0.97 7.78
CA VAL A 132 -1.12 0.03 7.86
C VAL A 132 -0.91 0.40 9.32
N GLY A 133 0.33 0.28 9.79
CA GLY A 133 0.75 0.70 11.11
C GLY A 133 1.36 2.09 11.05
N SER A 134 0.97 2.95 12.00
CA SER A 134 1.49 4.31 12.10
C SER A 134 1.81 4.68 13.55
N THR A 135 2.88 5.45 13.72
CA THR A 135 3.27 6.05 14.99
C THR A 135 2.65 7.44 15.08
N ILE A 136 1.76 7.62 16.04
CA ILE A 136 1.03 8.84 16.33
C ILE A 136 1.72 9.60 17.47
N ASN A 137 1.92 10.90 17.27
CA ASN A 137 2.56 11.82 18.22
C ASN A 137 3.91 11.28 18.75
N GLY A 138 4.63 10.53 17.90
CA GLY A 138 5.94 9.93 18.19
C GLY A 138 5.95 8.81 19.24
N LYS A 139 4.78 8.32 19.72
CA LYS A 139 4.73 7.36 20.83
C LYS A 139 3.67 6.27 20.70
N LYS A 140 2.46 6.62 20.25
CA LYS A 140 1.33 5.69 20.25
C LYS A 140 1.23 5.00 18.90
N ARG A 141 0.85 3.72 18.88
CA ARG A 141 0.63 2.99 17.64
C ARG A 141 -0.85 3.03 17.27
N LEU A 142 -1.12 3.36 16.01
CA LEU A 142 -2.44 3.25 15.40
C LEU A 142 -2.34 2.27 14.23
N PHE A 143 -3.35 1.43 14.09
CA PHE A 143 -3.48 0.52 12.97
C PHE A 143 -4.77 0.85 12.23
N LEU A 144 -4.68 0.97 10.92
CA LEU A 144 -5.82 1.20 10.04
C LEU A 144 -5.85 0.13 8.97
N TRP A 145 -7.05 -0.38 8.69
CA TRP A 145 -7.27 -1.38 7.66
C TRP A 145 -7.76 -0.69 6.39
N VAL A 146 -7.05 -0.91 5.28
CA VAL A 146 -7.49 -0.49 3.94
C VAL A 146 -8.17 -1.68 3.26
N GLN A 147 -9.47 -1.60 3.08
CA GLN A 147 -10.27 -2.62 2.42
C GLN A 147 -9.92 -2.68 0.93
N ARG A 148 -9.56 -3.86 0.41
CA ARG A 148 -9.13 -3.97 -1.00
C ARG A 148 -10.28 -3.80 -2.00
N SER A 149 -11.49 -4.22 -1.63
CA SER A 149 -12.64 -4.22 -2.54
C SER A 149 -13.14 -2.83 -2.91
N ASP A 150 -13.12 -1.89 -1.96
CA ASP A 150 -13.69 -0.56 -2.13
C ASP A 150 -12.77 0.57 -1.63
N GLY A 151 -11.58 0.23 -1.12
CA GLY A 151 -10.61 1.18 -0.61
C GLY A 151 -10.96 1.79 0.74
N THR A 152 -12.10 1.48 1.36
CA THR A 152 -12.52 2.12 2.61
C THR A 152 -11.54 1.87 3.76
N LEU A 153 -11.44 2.81 4.69
CA LEU A 153 -10.68 2.66 5.91
C LEU A 153 -11.56 2.09 7.02
N THR A 154 -11.00 1.16 7.79
CA THR A 154 -11.70 0.55 8.93
C THR A 154 -10.84 0.63 10.19
N TYR A 155 -11.48 1.05 11.28
CA TYR A 155 -10.98 0.97 12.64
C TYR A 155 -12.07 0.40 13.57
N PRO A 156 -11.73 -0.50 14.52
CA PRO A 156 -10.44 -1.16 14.71
C PRO A 156 -10.12 -2.15 13.58
N THR A 157 -8.85 -2.52 13.44
CA THR A 157 -8.41 -3.49 12.43
C THR A 157 -8.79 -4.92 12.83
N PRO A 158 -9.01 -5.84 11.86
CA PRO A 158 -9.28 -7.25 12.15
C PRO A 158 -8.14 -7.94 12.92
N HIS A 159 -6.90 -7.62 12.55
CA HIS A 159 -5.69 -8.09 13.23
C HIS A 159 -4.74 -6.92 13.53
N ILE A 160 -3.80 -7.13 14.45
CA ILE A 160 -2.76 -6.17 14.81
C ILE A 160 -1.41 -6.73 14.37
N ILE A 161 -0.63 -5.94 13.62
CA ILE A 161 0.73 -6.32 13.25
C ILE A 161 1.68 -5.98 14.40
N GLN A 162 2.57 -6.89 14.76
CA GLN A 162 3.69 -6.61 15.66
C GLN A 162 4.92 -6.22 14.83
N TYR A 163 5.55 -5.10 15.21
CA TYR A 163 6.81 -4.60 14.64
C TYR A 163 7.53 -3.70 15.63
#